data_AF-A0A5P1FRR5-F1
#
_entry.id   AF-A0A5P1FRR5-F1
#
_cell.length_a   1.000
_cell.length_b   1.000
_cell.length_c   1.000
_cell.angle_alpha   90.00
_cell.angle_beta   90.00
_cell.angle_gamma   90.00
#
_symmetry.space_group_name_H-M   'P 1'
#
loop_
_entity.id
_entity.type
_entity.pdbx_description
1 polymer ?
#
loop_
_entity_poly.entity_id
_entity_poly.type
_entity_poly.pdbx_seq_one_letter_code
_entity_poly.pdbx_strand_id
1 'polypeptide(L)'
;MESLWKLTYLLEPASLTLIATAIFVTFASASRSLHHGKEMERNLDFSESSITLDRSQALMIPLASSCSLLLMFYLFSSVSHLITAFTAIASGSALFFCLAPYVTYLKTQFNLMDPFVSRCCSKSFTRTQGVLVLFCIGVVAAWLVSGHWVLNNVLGISICIAFVSHVRLPNIKICALLLVCLFVYDIFWVFFSERFFGANVMVSVATQKASNPVHTVANSLSLPGLQLITKKLDMPVKLVFPRNLLGGIVPGSNAVDGLMLGLGDMAIPGMLLALVLCFDHRKNRDIGSPMDTSSKGYKYIWYALFGYAVGLVSALAAGILYQSAQPALLYLVPSTLGPVIFLSWLRKELNELWEGTGPSSNDKTHSMEVDDDDSNISNDAYFVTEEMSGEKLAMKRFL
;
A
#
# COMPACT_ATOMS: atom_id res chain seq x y z
N MET A 1 34.27 8.53 21.78
CA MET A 1 34.52 9.10 20.44
C MET A 1 34.48 8.04 19.33
N GLU A 2 34.85 6.78 19.59
CA GLU A 2 34.81 5.69 18.58
C GLU A 2 33.40 5.34 18.09
N SER A 3 32.37 5.48 18.93
CA SER A 3 30.97 5.23 18.54
C SER A 3 30.43 6.27 17.54
N LEU A 4 30.85 7.53 17.64
CA LEU A 4 30.41 8.60 16.74
C LEU A 4 31.02 8.48 15.34
N TRP A 5 32.24 7.95 15.22
CA TRP A 5 32.83 7.66 13.91
C TRP A 5 32.05 6.60 13.14
N LYS A 6 31.38 5.68 13.83
CA LYS A 6 30.51 4.70 13.17
C LYS A 6 29.27 5.33 12.53
N LEU A 7 28.86 6.55 12.91
CA LEU A 7 27.78 7.24 12.19
C LEU A 7 28.20 7.70 10.78
N THR A 8 29.50 7.71 10.45
CA THR A 8 29.92 7.98 9.06
C THR A 8 29.40 6.91 8.09
N TYR A 9 29.11 5.69 8.56
CA TYR A 9 28.42 4.65 7.78
C TYR A 9 26.99 5.05 7.36
N LEU A 10 26.37 6.02 8.02
CA LEU A 10 25.07 6.56 7.61
C LEU A 10 25.17 7.44 6.34
N LEU A 11 26.37 7.97 6.05
CA LEU A 11 26.64 8.75 4.84
C LEU A 11 27.06 7.88 3.65
N GLU A 12 27.12 6.55 3.81
CA GLU A 12 27.39 5.67 2.70
C GLU A 12 26.31 5.80 1.60
N PRO A 13 26.69 5.65 0.31
CA PRO A 13 25.72 5.71 -0.78
C PRO A 13 24.55 4.72 -0.62
N ALA A 14 24.77 3.57 0.02
CA ALA A 14 23.74 2.55 0.23
C ALA A 14 22.68 2.98 1.27
N SER A 15 23.09 3.57 2.40
CA SER A 15 22.17 4.08 3.43
C SER A 15 21.43 5.32 2.95
N LEU A 16 22.11 6.23 2.22
CA LEU A 16 21.47 7.38 1.60
C LEU A 16 20.45 6.99 0.52
N THR A 17 20.77 6.03 -0.35
CA THR A 17 19.83 5.54 -1.37
C THR A 17 18.63 4.82 -0.75
N LEU A 18 18.84 4.07 0.34
CA LEU A 18 17.74 3.47 1.11
C LEU A 18 16.83 4.55 1.71
N ILE A 19 17.39 5.54 2.41
CA ILE A 19 16.62 6.63 3.02
C ILE A 19 15.86 7.41 1.94
N ALA A 20 16.52 7.80 0.85
CA ALA A 20 15.91 8.52 -0.25
C ALA A 20 14.78 7.71 -0.90
N THR A 21 15.00 6.41 -1.14
CA THR A 21 13.97 5.52 -1.68
C THR A 21 12.78 5.42 -0.73
N ALA A 22 13.02 5.24 0.57
CA ALA A 22 11.95 5.13 1.56
C ALA A 22 11.11 6.42 1.67
N ILE A 23 11.75 7.59 1.65
CA ILE A 23 11.05 8.89 1.65
C ILE A 23 10.25 9.07 0.35
N PHE A 24 10.85 8.73 -0.80
CA PHE A 24 10.16 8.80 -2.09
C PHE A 24 8.94 7.89 -2.13
N VAL A 25 9.08 6.64 -1.68
CA VAL A 25 8.00 5.63 -1.68
C VAL A 25 6.87 6.02 -0.74
N THR A 26 7.18 6.51 0.46
CA THR A 26 6.16 6.97 1.42
C THR A 26 5.39 8.19 0.88
N PHE A 27 6.08 9.15 0.26
CA PHE A 27 5.42 10.28 -0.40
C PHE A 27 4.60 9.87 -1.63
N ALA A 28 5.16 9.03 -2.50
CA ALA A 28 4.51 8.56 -3.72
C ALA A 28 3.27 7.72 -3.41
N SER A 29 3.33 6.85 -2.39
CA SER A 29 2.20 6.05 -1.94
C SER A 29 1.08 6.91 -1.35
N ALA A 30 1.40 7.91 -0.53
CA ALA A 30 0.42 8.87 -0.03
C ALA A 30 -0.26 9.66 -1.17
N SER A 31 0.54 10.14 -2.13
CA SER A 31 0.03 10.88 -3.30
C SER A 31 -0.86 10.00 -4.19
N ARG A 32 -0.45 8.75 -4.42
CA ARG A 32 -1.23 7.77 -5.19
C ARG A 32 -2.53 7.42 -4.48
N SER A 33 -2.50 7.26 -3.16
CA SER A 33 -3.67 7.00 -2.33
C SER A 33 -4.67 8.15 -2.40
N LEU A 34 -4.23 9.42 -2.38
CA LEU A 34 -5.09 10.58 -2.61
C LEU A 34 -5.70 10.60 -4.02
N HIS A 35 -4.89 10.36 -5.06
CA HIS A 35 -5.40 10.34 -6.44
C HIS A 35 -6.41 9.21 -6.66
N HIS A 36 -6.10 8.02 -6.14
CA HIS A 36 -7.02 6.89 -6.13
C HIS A 36 -8.28 7.19 -5.31
N GLY A 37 -8.12 7.95 -4.21
CA GLY A 37 -9.14 8.66 -3.44
C GLY A 37 -10.21 9.28 -4.31
N LYS A 38 -9.77 10.28 -5.06
CA LYS A 38 -10.60 11.11 -5.94
C LYS A 38 -11.20 10.33 -7.11
N GLU A 39 -10.40 9.43 -7.70
CA GLU A 39 -10.87 8.57 -8.80
C GLU A 39 -12.02 7.69 -8.35
N MET A 40 -11.97 7.20 -7.12
CA MET A 40 -13.01 6.37 -6.53
C MET A 40 -14.26 7.19 -6.15
N GLU A 41 -14.11 8.39 -5.58
CA GLU A 41 -15.24 9.30 -5.35
C GLU A 41 -15.96 9.67 -6.66
N ARG A 42 -15.23 9.76 -7.78
CA ARG A 42 -15.82 10.07 -9.09
C ARG A 42 -16.56 8.88 -9.71
N ASN A 43 -16.19 7.65 -9.37
CA ASN A 43 -16.80 6.44 -9.91
C ASN A 43 -17.43 5.62 -8.78
N LEU A 44 -18.72 5.85 -8.51
CA LEU A 44 -19.49 5.22 -7.44
C LEU A 44 -19.29 3.69 -7.36
N ASP A 45 -19.26 2.99 -8.50
CA ASP A 45 -19.02 1.54 -8.60
C ASP A 45 -17.65 1.06 -8.06
N PHE A 46 -16.65 1.94 -7.98
CA PHE A 46 -15.33 1.59 -7.43
C PHE A 46 -15.23 1.88 -5.93
N SER A 47 -16.15 2.67 -5.36
CA SER A 47 -16.16 3.03 -3.93
C SER A 47 -16.27 1.81 -3.01
N GLU A 48 -17.04 0.81 -3.44
CA GLU A 48 -17.22 -0.46 -2.71
C GLU A 48 -15.93 -1.31 -2.61
N SER A 49 -14.92 -1.04 -3.44
CA SER A 49 -13.68 -1.84 -3.48
C SER A 49 -12.60 -1.37 -2.49
N SER A 50 -12.78 -0.25 -1.81
CA SER A 50 -11.82 0.20 -0.79
C SER A 50 -12.07 -0.43 0.57
N ILE A 51 -11.01 -0.87 1.23
CA ILE A 51 -11.08 -1.45 2.57
C ILE A 51 -10.82 -0.31 3.55
N THR A 52 -11.86 0.15 4.23
CA THR A 52 -11.73 1.04 5.37
C THR A 52 -11.31 0.22 6.58
N LEU A 53 -10.26 0.66 7.27
CA LEU A 53 -9.79 -0.03 8.46
C LEU A 53 -10.61 0.40 9.67
N ASP A 54 -11.35 -0.54 10.25
CA ASP A 54 -12.05 -0.32 11.53
C ASP A 54 -11.13 -0.58 12.74
N ARG A 55 -11.55 -0.13 13.93
CA ARG A 55 -10.83 -0.35 15.20
C ARG A 55 -10.55 -1.83 15.47
N SER A 56 -11.55 -2.68 15.22
CA SER A 56 -11.43 -4.12 15.40
C SER A 56 -10.36 -4.72 14.48
N GLN A 57 -10.37 -4.33 13.21
CA GLN A 57 -9.39 -4.77 12.21
C GLN A 57 -7.99 -4.25 12.52
N ALA A 58 -7.85 -3.00 12.99
CA ALA A 58 -6.57 -2.44 13.41
C ALA A 58 -5.92 -3.23 14.56
N LEU A 59 -6.70 -3.71 15.52
CA LEU A 59 -6.22 -4.57 16.61
C LEU A 59 -5.88 -5.99 16.15
N MET A 60 -6.61 -6.51 15.16
CA MET A 60 -6.36 -7.85 14.61
C MET A 60 -5.06 -7.92 13.80
N ILE A 61 -4.59 -6.82 13.20
CA ILE A 61 -3.37 -6.81 12.38
C ILE A 61 -2.13 -7.29 13.17
N PRO A 62 -1.75 -6.68 14.32
CA PRO A 62 -0.60 -7.16 15.10
C PRO A 62 -0.77 -8.58 15.65
N LEU A 63 -2.00 -8.97 15.99
CA LEU A 63 -2.31 -10.32 16.49
C LEU A 63 -2.12 -11.37 15.38
N ALA A 64 -2.68 -11.12 14.20
CA ALA A 64 -2.52 -11.97 13.02
C ALA A 64 -1.04 -12.04 12.59
N SER A 65 -0.32 -10.92 12.63
CA SER A 65 1.13 -10.88 12.37
C SER A 65 1.90 -11.74 13.36
N SER A 66 1.55 -11.69 14.66
CA SER A 66 2.18 -12.51 15.70
C SER A 66 1.96 -14.01 15.47
N CYS A 67 0.73 -14.40 15.12
CA CYS A 67 0.40 -15.78 14.77
C CYS A 67 1.19 -16.24 13.54
N SER A 68 1.20 -15.43 12.47
CA SER A 68 1.94 -15.73 11.24
C SER A 68 3.45 -15.87 11.48
N LEU A 69 4.03 -14.98 12.30
CA LEU A 69 5.46 -15.01 12.63
C LEU A 69 5.83 -16.29 13.39
N LEU A 70 5.02 -16.72 14.36
CA LEU A 70 5.22 -17.99 15.06
C LEU A 70 5.07 -19.20 14.14
N LEU A 71 4.06 -19.19 13.27
CA LEU A 71 3.90 -20.25 12.26
C LEU A 71 5.12 -20.31 11.34
N MET A 72 5.68 -19.17 10.94
CA MET A 72 6.89 -19.13 10.12
C MET A 72 8.13 -19.62 10.88
N PHE A 73 8.22 -19.37 12.18
CA PHE A 73 9.32 -19.87 13.01
C PHE A 73 9.33 -21.40 13.13
N TYR A 74 8.17 -22.03 13.33
CA TYR A 74 8.07 -23.49 13.48
C TYR A 74 7.91 -24.24 12.15
N LEU A 75 7.24 -23.64 11.15
CA LEU A 75 6.86 -24.27 9.88
C LEU A 75 7.42 -23.52 8.66
N PHE A 76 8.67 -23.06 8.74
CA PHE A 76 9.29 -22.21 7.72
C PHE A 76 9.15 -22.73 6.29
N SER A 77 9.38 -24.03 6.06
CA SER A 77 9.33 -24.60 4.71
C SER A 77 7.94 -24.48 4.08
N SER A 78 6.87 -24.88 4.78
CA SER A 78 5.51 -24.82 4.25
C SER A 78 4.99 -23.38 4.14
N VAL A 79 5.23 -22.56 5.16
CA VAL A 79 4.74 -21.18 5.21
C VAL A 79 5.46 -20.30 4.18
N SER A 80 6.76 -20.48 3.96
CA SER A 80 7.51 -19.69 2.96
C SER A 80 7.03 -19.92 1.52
N HIS A 81 6.65 -21.14 1.15
CA HIS A 81 6.06 -21.40 -0.17
C HIS A 81 4.70 -20.71 -0.35
N LEU A 82 3.86 -20.76 0.68
CA LEU A 82 2.56 -20.09 0.70
C LEU A 82 2.73 -18.56 0.58
N ILE A 83 3.62 -17.97 1.38
CA ILE A 83 3.93 -16.54 1.32
C ILE A 83 4.48 -16.17 -0.06
N THR A 84 5.34 -16.99 -0.67
CA THR A 84 5.87 -16.72 -2.02
C THR A 84 4.74 -16.65 -3.05
N ALA A 85 3.81 -17.60 -3.01
CA ALA A 85 2.69 -17.67 -3.95
C ALA A 85 1.76 -16.46 -3.81
N PHE A 86 1.34 -16.13 -2.58
CA PHE A 86 0.53 -14.94 -2.32
C PHE A 86 1.24 -13.66 -2.70
N THR A 87 2.54 -13.56 -2.40
CA THR A 87 3.35 -12.38 -2.72
C THR A 87 3.52 -12.22 -4.23
N ALA A 88 3.69 -13.30 -4.99
CA ALA A 88 3.76 -13.24 -6.45
C ALA A 88 2.46 -12.67 -7.06
N ILE A 89 1.30 -13.17 -6.61
CA ILE A 89 -0.01 -12.68 -7.05
C ILE A 89 -0.19 -11.21 -6.66
N ALA A 90 0.04 -10.88 -5.38
CA ALA A 90 -0.09 -9.52 -4.85
C ALA A 90 0.84 -8.54 -5.58
N SER A 91 2.07 -8.95 -5.88
CA SER A 91 3.05 -8.12 -6.60
C SER A 91 2.62 -7.86 -8.05
N GLY A 92 2.07 -8.87 -8.74
CA GLY A 92 1.55 -8.72 -10.09
C GLY A 92 0.35 -7.76 -10.14
N SER A 93 -0.61 -7.91 -9.22
CA SER A 93 -1.75 -6.99 -9.11
C SER A 93 -1.33 -5.58 -8.71
N ALA A 94 -0.37 -5.45 -7.79
CA ALA A 94 0.14 -4.16 -7.33
C ALA A 94 0.90 -3.42 -8.42
N LEU A 95 1.72 -4.14 -9.20
CA LEU A 95 2.47 -3.56 -10.32
C LEU A 95 1.52 -3.11 -11.44
N PHE A 96 0.47 -3.89 -11.74
CA PHE A 96 -0.60 -3.45 -12.64
C PHE A 96 -1.27 -2.17 -12.15
N PHE A 97 -1.65 -2.11 -10.86
CA PHE A 97 -2.28 -0.93 -10.25
C PHE A 97 -1.39 0.32 -10.31
N CYS A 98 -0.07 0.14 -10.15
CA CYS A 98 0.90 1.23 -10.23
C CYS A 98 1.07 1.71 -11.68
N LEU A 99 1.16 0.80 -12.66
CA LEU A 99 1.44 1.14 -14.06
C LEU A 99 0.20 1.60 -14.86
N ALA A 100 -1.00 1.18 -14.48
CA ALA A 100 -2.26 1.51 -15.16
C ALA A 100 -2.47 3.03 -15.43
N PRO A 101 -2.29 3.95 -14.45
CA PRO A 101 -2.44 5.38 -14.71
C PRO A 101 -1.38 5.92 -15.69
N TYR A 102 -0.15 5.39 -15.65
CA TYR A 102 0.91 5.81 -16.58
C TYR A 102 0.64 5.35 -18.01
N VAL A 103 0.14 4.12 -18.19
CA VAL A 103 -0.25 3.61 -19.52
C VAL A 103 -1.40 4.42 -20.09
N THR A 104 -2.39 4.77 -19.26
CA THR A 104 -3.51 5.64 -19.68
C THR A 104 -3.01 7.01 -20.09
N TYR A 105 -2.12 7.62 -19.30
CA TYR A 105 -1.49 8.90 -19.62
C TYR A 105 -0.70 8.85 -20.94
N LEU A 106 0.16 7.85 -21.12
CA LEU A 106 0.92 7.66 -22.37
C LEU A 106 -0.01 7.46 -23.56
N LYS A 107 -1.07 6.67 -23.41
CA LYS A 107 -2.08 6.47 -24.46
C LYS A 107 -2.72 7.80 -24.90
N THR A 108 -3.13 8.63 -23.94
CA THR A 108 -3.72 9.95 -24.24
C THR A 108 -2.72 10.87 -24.93
N GLN A 109 -1.44 10.84 -24.55
CA GLN A 109 -0.39 11.62 -25.19
C GLN A 109 -0.13 11.18 -26.64
N PHE A 110 -0.10 9.87 -26.90
CA PHE A 110 0.18 9.32 -28.24
C PHE A 110 -1.07 9.13 -29.12
N ASN A 111 -2.26 9.55 -28.66
CA ASN A 111 -3.55 9.40 -29.38
C ASN A 111 -3.78 7.97 -29.95
N LEU A 112 -3.35 6.95 -29.22
CA LEU A 112 -3.54 5.57 -29.66
C LEU A 112 -5.03 5.18 -29.54
N MET A 113 -5.72 5.08 -30.67
CA MET A 113 -7.06 4.49 -30.75
C MET A 113 -6.97 3.00 -30.40
N ASP A 114 -7.69 2.58 -29.36
CA ASP A 114 -7.82 1.17 -29.01
C ASP A 114 -9.15 0.62 -29.53
N PRO A 115 -9.14 -0.42 -30.37
CA PRO A 115 -10.30 -1.26 -30.57
C PRO A 115 -10.59 -2.05 -29.27
N PHE A 116 -11.86 -2.13 -28.89
CA PHE A 116 -12.31 -2.99 -27.80
C PHE A 116 -12.12 -4.46 -28.18
N VAL A 117 -11.39 -5.25 -27.37
CA VAL A 117 -11.02 -6.63 -27.72
C VAL A 117 -12.04 -7.67 -27.24
N SER A 118 -12.79 -7.39 -26.17
CA SER A 118 -13.83 -8.32 -25.68
C SER A 118 -14.83 -7.65 -24.74
N ARG A 119 -16.11 -7.95 -24.92
CA ARG A 119 -17.22 -7.64 -24.00
C ARG A 119 -17.63 -8.93 -23.28
N CYS A 120 -16.71 -9.54 -22.54
CA CYS A 120 -17.05 -10.69 -21.70
C CYS A 120 -16.72 -10.35 -20.24
N CYS A 121 -17.72 -10.50 -19.37
CA CYS A 121 -17.76 -10.13 -17.94
C CYS A 121 -17.76 -8.62 -17.65
N SER A 122 -18.91 -7.97 -17.84
CA SER A 122 -19.35 -6.65 -17.31
C SER A 122 -18.45 -5.40 -17.40
N LYS A 123 -17.17 -5.50 -17.78
CA LYS A 123 -16.24 -4.39 -17.99
C LYS A 123 -15.52 -4.57 -19.33
N SER A 124 -15.39 -3.48 -20.08
CA SER A 124 -14.69 -3.47 -21.37
C SER A 124 -13.18 -3.62 -21.14
N PHE A 125 -12.63 -4.80 -21.42
CA PHE A 125 -11.19 -5.04 -21.33
C PHE A 125 -10.49 -4.46 -22.58
N THR A 126 -9.58 -3.50 -22.39
CA THR A 126 -8.85 -2.88 -23.51
C THR A 126 -7.61 -3.68 -23.89
N ARG A 127 -7.22 -3.65 -25.18
CA ARG A 127 -5.99 -4.32 -25.66
C ARG A 127 -4.76 -3.89 -24.86
N THR A 128 -4.69 -2.60 -24.53
CA THR A 128 -3.65 -1.99 -23.69
C THR A 128 -3.58 -2.57 -22.28
N GLN A 129 -4.73 -2.86 -21.65
CA GLN A 129 -4.76 -3.55 -20.36
C GLN A 129 -4.26 -5.00 -20.46
N GLY A 130 -4.59 -5.69 -21.56
CA GLY A 130 -4.07 -7.04 -21.84
C GLY A 130 -2.55 -7.09 -21.95
N VAL A 131 -1.97 -6.18 -22.72
CA VAL A 131 -0.51 -6.06 -22.85
C VAL A 131 0.13 -5.73 -21.50
N LEU A 132 -0.48 -4.84 -20.72
CA LEU A 132 0.03 -4.50 -19.39
C LEU A 132 0.00 -5.71 -18.44
N VAL A 133 -1.06 -6.50 -18.43
CA VAL A 133 -1.14 -7.72 -17.62
C VAL A 133 -0.04 -8.71 -18.00
N LEU A 134 0.19 -8.94 -19.30
CA LEU A 134 1.27 -9.81 -19.77
C LEU A 134 2.65 -9.29 -19.35
N PHE A 135 2.86 -7.97 -19.41
CA PHE A 135 4.09 -7.35 -18.93
C PHE A 135 4.28 -7.58 -17.42
N CYS A 136 3.23 -7.39 -16.61
CA CYS A 136 3.29 -7.62 -15.17
C CYS A 136 3.65 -9.07 -14.83
N ILE A 137 3.01 -10.03 -15.51
CA ILE A 137 3.31 -11.46 -15.37
C ILE A 137 4.76 -11.74 -15.76
N GLY A 138 5.24 -11.15 -16.84
CA GLY A 138 6.63 -11.25 -17.29
C GLY A 138 7.64 -10.76 -16.25
N VAL A 139 7.38 -9.61 -15.62
CA VAL A 139 8.26 -9.06 -14.57
C VAL A 139 8.29 -9.96 -13.33
N VAL A 140 7.13 -10.47 -12.90
CA VAL A 140 7.04 -11.40 -11.74
C VAL A 140 7.76 -12.72 -12.06
N ALA A 141 7.58 -13.26 -13.26
CA ALA A 141 8.30 -14.46 -13.70
C ALA A 141 9.82 -14.24 -13.76
N ALA A 142 10.26 -13.10 -14.30
CA ALA A 142 11.66 -12.72 -14.32
C ALA A 142 12.25 -12.59 -12.91
N TRP A 143 11.50 -12.04 -11.96
CA TRP A 143 11.90 -11.99 -10.55
C TRP A 143 12.03 -13.39 -9.94
N LEU A 144 11.05 -14.27 -10.16
CA LEU A 144 11.08 -15.66 -9.67
C LEU A 144 12.26 -16.46 -10.23
N VAL A 145 12.68 -16.20 -11.48
CA VAL A 145 13.83 -16.87 -12.12
C VAL A 145 15.16 -16.27 -11.65
N SER A 146 15.30 -14.94 -11.76
CA SER A 146 16.57 -14.25 -11.55
C SER A 146 16.90 -13.97 -10.09
N GLY A 147 15.90 -13.83 -9.22
CA GLY A 147 16.08 -13.39 -7.83
C GLY A 147 16.79 -12.03 -7.71
N HIS A 148 16.74 -11.19 -8.76
CA HIS A 148 17.54 -9.97 -8.79
C HIS A 148 16.99 -8.92 -7.82
N TRP A 149 17.90 -8.27 -7.07
CA TRP A 149 17.54 -7.30 -6.03
C TRP A 149 16.75 -6.10 -6.57
N VAL A 150 17.04 -5.65 -7.79
CA VAL A 150 16.29 -4.54 -8.43
C VAL A 150 14.84 -4.93 -8.66
N LEU A 151 14.59 -6.12 -9.24
CA LEU A 151 13.23 -6.60 -9.48
C LEU A 151 12.49 -6.80 -8.15
N ASN A 152 13.17 -7.36 -7.16
CA ASN A 152 12.63 -7.49 -5.81
C ASN A 152 12.18 -6.14 -5.23
N ASN A 153 13.02 -5.11 -5.36
CA ASN A 153 12.71 -3.77 -4.86
C ASN A 153 11.58 -3.12 -5.66
N VAL A 154 11.53 -3.25 -6.98
CA VAL A 154 10.43 -2.73 -7.81
C VAL A 154 9.09 -3.38 -7.43
N LEU A 155 9.07 -4.70 -7.24
CA LEU A 155 7.87 -5.42 -6.80
C LEU A 155 7.48 -5.01 -5.38
N GLY A 156 8.44 -4.88 -4.46
CA GLY A 156 8.18 -4.44 -3.09
C GLY A 156 7.62 -3.02 -3.00
N ILE A 157 8.20 -2.08 -3.74
CA ILE A 157 7.70 -0.70 -3.87
C ILE A 157 6.27 -0.70 -4.41
N SER A 158 6.00 -1.51 -5.44
CA SER A 158 4.66 -1.62 -6.02
C SER A 158 3.65 -2.14 -4.99
N ILE A 159 4.00 -3.20 -4.25
CA ILE A 159 3.16 -3.74 -3.15
C ILE A 159 2.89 -2.66 -2.11
N CYS A 160 3.92 -1.91 -1.69
CA CYS A 160 3.77 -0.84 -0.71
C CYS A 160 2.80 0.25 -1.16
N ILE A 161 2.96 0.73 -2.40
CA ILE A 161 2.09 1.77 -2.98
C ILE A 161 0.65 1.28 -3.08
N ALA A 162 0.45 0.04 -3.56
CA ALA A 162 -0.88 -0.56 -3.66
C ALA A 162 -1.52 -0.74 -2.28
N PHE A 163 -0.78 -1.24 -1.30
CA PHE A 163 -1.27 -1.43 0.07
C PHE A 163 -1.77 -0.12 0.69
N VAL A 164 -0.96 0.94 0.65
CA VAL A 164 -1.33 2.28 1.17
C VAL A 164 -2.48 2.92 0.39
N SER A 165 -2.67 2.54 -0.89
CA SER A 165 -3.78 3.05 -1.71
C SER A 165 -5.10 2.36 -1.44
N HIS A 166 -5.08 1.05 -1.13
CA HIS A 166 -6.28 0.25 -0.88
C HIS A 166 -6.75 0.29 0.57
N VAL A 167 -5.81 0.35 1.53
CA VAL A 167 -6.13 0.43 2.96
C VAL A 167 -6.34 1.90 3.33
N ARG A 168 -7.59 2.30 3.54
CA ARG A 168 -7.93 3.68 3.94
C ARG A 168 -8.22 3.74 5.43
N LEU A 169 -7.56 4.68 6.09
CA LEU A 169 -7.84 5.00 7.47
C LEU A 169 -8.91 6.10 7.48
N PRO A 170 -10.04 5.91 8.18
CA PRO A 170 -11.09 6.94 8.21
C PRO A 170 -10.63 8.15 9.02
N ASN A 171 -9.98 7.94 10.16
CA ASN A 171 -9.64 8.98 11.13
C ASN A 171 -8.25 8.76 11.72
N ILE A 172 -7.61 9.83 12.24
CA ILE A 172 -6.29 9.69 12.89
C ILE A 172 -6.38 8.87 14.17
N LYS A 173 -7.55 8.77 14.82
CA LYS A 173 -7.74 7.90 16.00
C LYS A 173 -7.42 6.43 15.68
N ILE A 174 -7.90 5.92 14.55
CA ILE A 174 -7.63 4.53 14.14
C ILE A 174 -6.18 4.39 13.69
N CYS A 175 -5.63 5.41 13.01
CA CYS A 175 -4.21 5.45 12.66
C CYS A 175 -3.30 5.38 13.90
N ALA A 176 -3.56 6.23 14.90
CA ALA A 176 -2.82 6.26 16.17
C ALA A 176 -2.97 4.94 16.93
N LEU A 177 -4.17 4.36 16.98
CA LEU A 177 -4.39 3.04 17.58
C LEU A 177 -3.53 1.97 16.90
N LEU A 178 -3.57 1.88 15.57
CA LEU A 178 -2.77 0.93 14.79
C LEU A 178 -1.26 1.13 15.04
N LEU A 179 -0.78 2.37 14.99
CA LEU A 179 0.63 2.72 15.21
C LEU A 179 1.10 2.34 16.62
N VAL A 180 0.29 2.61 17.65
CA VAL A 180 0.61 2.25 19.04
C VAL A 180 0.62 0.73 19.21
N CYS A 181 -0.33 0.00 18.62
CA CYS A 181 -0.33 -1.46 18.72
C CYS A 181 0.86 -2.08 17.98
N LEU A 182 1.24 -1.56 16.81
CA LEU A 182 2.43 -2.02 16.08
C LEU A 182 3.74 -1.64 16.79
N PHE A 183 3.79 -0.48 17.44
CA PHE A 183 4.90 -0.10 18.30
C PHE A 183 5.12 -1.10 19.44
N VAL A 184 4.05 -1.49 20.15
CA VAL A 184 4.14 -2.48 21.23
C VAL A 184 4.52 -3.86 20.68
N TYR A 185 3.96 -4.24 19.52
CA TYR A 185 4.29 -5.48 18.82
C TYR A 185 5.79 -5.58 18.51
N ASP A 186 6.40 -4.52 17.96
CA ASP A 186 7.80 -4.51 17.55
C ASP A 186 8.72 -4.65 18.78
N ILE A 187 8.43 -3.93 19.87
CA ILE A 187 9.15 -4.04 21.15
C ILE A 187 9.07 -5.47 21.70
N PHE A 188 7.88 -6.06 21.70
CA PHE A 188 7.69 -7.42 22.20
C PHE A 188 8.52 -8.43 21.40
N TRP A 189 8.42 -8.40 20.06
CA TRP A 189 9.09 -9.39 19.22
C TRP A 189 10.60 -9.20 19.11
N VAL A 190 11.10 -7.96 19.22
CA VAL A 190 12.55 -7.69 19.17
C VAL A 190 13.24 -7.94 20.51
N PHE A 191 12.65 -7.54 21.64
CA PHE A 191 13.35 -7.64 22.94
C PHE A 191 12.88 -8.79 23.84
N PHE A 192 11.58 -9.13 23.81
CA PHE A 192 11.03 -10.11 24.75
C PHE A 192 10.97 -11.53 24.18
N SER A 193 10.93 -11.69 22.85
CA SER A 193 10.74 -13.01 22.23
C SER A 193 11.82 -14.04 22.60
N GLU A 194 13.08 -13.62 22.73
CA GLU A 194 14.19 -14.49 23.15
C GLU A 194 13.96 -15.12 24.53
N ARG A 195 13.37 -14.37 25.46
CA ARG A 195 13.12 -14.85 26.82
C ARG A 195 12.07 -15.95 26.90
N PHE A 196 11.11 -15.97 25.96
CA PHE A 196 10.02 -16.94 25.93
C PHE A 196 10.32 -18.14 25.04
N PHE A 197 10.99 -17.93 23.90
CA PHE A 197 11.20 -18.97 22.88
C PHE A 197 12.66 -19.47 22.80
N GLY A 198 13.56 -18.90 23.59
CA GLY A 198 14.98 -19.26 23.61
C GLY A 198 15.80 -18.70 22.44
N ALA A 199 15.17 -17.99 21.50
CA ALA A 199 15.81 -17.31 20.39
C ALA A 199 14.99 -16.09 19.95
N ASN A 200 15.66 -15.09 19.38
CA ASN A 200 15.01 -13.90 18.81
C ASN A 200 14.23 -14.26 17.54
N VAL A 201 12.94 -14.53 17.70
CA VAL A 201 12.08 -15.08 16.65
C VAL A 201 12.05 -14.16 15.42
N MET A 202 11.95 -12.84 15.62
CA MET A 202 11.94 -11.88 14.52
C MET A 202 13.24 -11.90 13.71
N VAL A 203 14.39 -12.05 14.36
CA VAL A 203 15.70 -12.10 13.69
C VAL A 203 15.90 -13.44 12.99
N SER A 204 15.52 -14.54 13.64
CA SER A 204 15.57 -15.88 13.04
C SER A 204 14.72 -15.97 11.78
N VAL A 205 13.53 -15.38 11.80
CA VAL A 205 12.62 -15.36 10.64
C VAL A 205 13.12 -14.40 9.54
N ALA A 206 13.63 -13.21 9.91
CA ALA A 206 14.10 -12.21 8.94
C ALA A 206 15.38 -12.62 8.18
N THR A 207 16.24 -13.42 8.83
CA THR A 207 17.50 -13.91 8.25
C THR A 207 17.32 -15.14 7.38
N GLN A 208 16.22 -15.87 7.54
CA GLN A 208 15.92 -17.04 6.71
C GLN A 208 15.44 -16.61 5.32
N LYS A 209 16.10 -17.14 4.28
CA LYS A 209 15.70 -16.93 2.87
C LYS A 209 14.76 -18.03 2.43
N ALA A 210 13.69 -17.66 1.73
CA ALA A 210 12.70 -18.60 1.24
C ALA A 210 13.26 -19.48 0.12
N SER A 211 12.87 -20.75 0.11
CA SER A 211 13.15 -21.68 -0.98
C SER A 211 12.32 -21.32 -2.20
N ASN A 212 12.97 -21.18 -3.35
CA ASN A 212 12.29 -20.83 -4.58
C ASN A 212 11.41 -21.99 -5.07
N PRO A 213 10.07 -21.83 -5.16
CA PRO A 213 9.18 -22.89 -5.63
C PRO A 213 9.45 -23.26 -7.10
N VAL A 214 9.91 -22.30 -7.92
CA VAL A 214 10.21 -22.56 -9.34
C VAL A 214 11.41 -23.50 -9.47
N HIS A 215 12.43 -23.35 -8.62
CA HIS A 215 13.55 -24.30 -8.59
C HIS A 215 13.09 -25.69 -8.14
N THR A 216 12.21 -25.80 -7.15
CA THR A 216 11.65 -27.09 -6.72
C THR A 216 10.88 -27.78 -7.84
N VAL A 217 10.01 -27.05 -8.54
CA VAL A 217 9.22 -27.59 -9.66
C VAL A 217 10.14 -27.97 -10.84
N ALA A 218 11.14 -27.15 -11.15
CA ALA A 218 12.11 -27.43 -12.20
C ALA A 218 12.91 -28.71 -11.93
N ASN A 219 13.30 -28.93 -10.68
CA ASN A 219 14.01 -30.13 -10.26
C ASN A 219 13.11 -31.37 -10.34
N SER A 220 11.84 -31.25 -9.94
CA SER A 220 10.86 -32.33 -10.08
C SER A 220 10.55 -32.68 -11.52
N LEU A 221 10.60 -31.71 -12.44
CA LEU A 221 10.32 -31.89 -13.88
C LEU A 221 11.58 -32.21 -14.71
N SER A 222 12.76 -32.31 -14.10
CA SER A 222 14.04 -32.62 -14.77
C SER A 222 14.31 -31.76 -16.02
N LEU A 223 13.92 -30.48 -16.02
CA LEU A 223 14.04 -29.62 -17.19
C LEU A 223 15.49 -29.15 -17.41
N PRO A 224 16.17 -29.56 -18.51
CA PRO A 224 17.53 -29.12 -18.81
C PRO A 224 17.55 -27.61 -19.11
N GLY A 225 18.51 -26.88 -18.52
CA GLY A 225 18.68 -25.43 -18.70
C GLY A 225 18.14 -24.55 -17.57
N LEU A 226 17.32 -25.09 -16.64
CA LEU A 226 16.80 -24.33 -15.48
C LEU A 226 17.74 -24.31 -14.25
N GLN A 227 18.97 -24.84 -14.38
CA GLN A 227 19.96 -24.86 -13.29
C GLN A 227 20.51 -23.47 -12.91
N LEU A 228 20.25 -22.45 -13.74
CA LEU A 228 20.64 -21.06 -13.50
C LEU A 228 19.65 -20.32 -12.57
N ILE A 229 18.55 -20.98 -12.17
CA ILE A 229 17.55 -20.41 -11.25
C ILE A 229 18.11 -20.36 -9.83
N THR A 230 17.86 -19.24 -9.15
CA THR A 230 18.28 -19.06 -7.77
C THR A 230 17.57 -20.03 -6.82
N LYS A 231 18.35 -20.75 -5.99
CA LYS A 231 17.82 -21.69 -4.98
C LYS A 231 17.09 -20.99 -3.83
N LYS A 232 17.51 -19.77 -3.52
CA LYS A 232 16.98 -18.94 -2.42
C LYS A 232 16.52 -17.60 -2.98
N LEU A 233 15.30 -17.22 -2.63
CA LEU A 233 14.66 -16.00 -3.10
C LEU A 233 14.48 -15.04 -1.91
N ASP A 234 14.91 -13.79 -2.09
CA ASP A 234 14.54 -12.72 -1.18
C ASP A 234 13.11 -12.26 -1.53
N MET A 235 12.27 -12.15 -0.50
CA MET A 235 10.87 -11.77 -0.67
C MET A 235 10.75 -10.25 -0.86
N PRO A 236 9.84 -9.76 -1.72
CA PRO A 236 9.67 -8.32 -1.95
C PRO A 236 8.99 -7.63 -0.77
N VAL A 237 8.69 -8.36 0.31
CA VAL A 237 8.23 -7.85 1.61
C VAL A 237 9.33 -7.06 2.36
N LYS A 238 10.57 -7.08 1.84
CA LYS A 238 11.68 -6.24 2.30
C LYS A 238 12.45 -5.67 1.10
N LEU A 239 12.84 -4.40 1.19
CA LEU A 239 13.78 -3.81 0.24
C LEU A 239 15.20 -4.18 0.64
N VAL A 240 16.02 -4.52 -0.36
CA VAL A 240 17.42 -4.90 -0.15
C VAL A 240 18.30 -4.01 -1.00
N PHE A 241 19.25 -3.33 -0.36
CA PHE A 241 20.27 -2.53 -1.03
C PHE A 241 21.64 -3.14 -0.76
N PRO A 242 22.35 -3.62 -1.80
CA PRO A 242 23.70 -4.12 -1.62
C PRO A 242 24.62 -2.97 -1.19
N ARG A 243 25.44 -3.17 -0.15
CA ARG A 243 26.38 -2.13 0.34
C ARG A 243 27.36 -1.65 -0.73
N ASN A 244 27.65 -2.49 -1.73
CA ASN A 244 28.58 -2.19 -2.82
C ASN A 244 27.94 -1.47 -4.02
N LEU A 245 26.73 -0.91 -3.88
CA LEU A 245 25.96 -0.29 -4.98
C LEU A 245 26.75 0.77 -5.78
N LEU A 246 27.71 1.45 -5.14
CA LEU A 246 28.51 2.51 -5.75
C LEU A 246 30.01 2.42 -5.41
N GLY A 247 30.57 1.20 -5.28
CA GLY A 247 32.01 1.00 -5.09
C GLY A 247 32.56 1.43 -3.72
N GLY A 248 31.84 1.13 -2.63
CA GLY A 248 32.29 1.40 -1.26
C GLY A 248 33.62 0.71 -0.93
N ILE A 249 34.55 1.46 -0.33
CA ILE A 249 35.97 1.10 -0.12
C ILE A 249 36.16 0.26 1.16
N VAL A 250 35.49 -0.90 1.26
CA VAL A 250 35.76 -1.84 2.36
C VAL A 250 36.27 -3.17 1.80
N PRO A 251 37.60 -3.39 1.79
CA PRO A 251 38.16 -4.69 1.46
C PRO A 251 37.92 -5.63 2.64
N GLY A 252 37.01 -6.61 2.49
CA GLY A 252 36.98 -7.78 3.37
C GLY A 252 35.64 -8.28 3.90
N SER A 253 34.49 -7.62 3.66
CA SER A 253 33.19 -8.21 4.01
C SER A 253 32.55 -8.86 2.79
N ASN A 254 32.25 -10.15 2.89
CA ASN A 254 31.51 -10.92 1.88
C ASN A 254 30.31 -10.11 1.35
N ALA A 255 30.10 -10.16 0.04
CA ALA A 255 29.16 -9.34 -0.75
C ALA A 255 27.65 -9.54 -0.44
N VAL A 256 27.28 -9.95 0.78
CA VAL A 256 25.94 -10.48 1.10
C VAL A 256 25.22 -9.72 2.24
N ASP A 257 25.90 -8.85 2.99
CA ASP A 257 25.25 -8.08 4.07
C ASP A 257 24.60 -6.80 3.53
N GLY A 258 23.57 -6.95 2.70
CA GLY A 258 22.77 -5.83 2.20
C GLY A 258 22.06 -5.08 3.34
N LEU A 259 21.85 -3.77 3.18
CA LEU A 259 20.91 -3.04 4.03
C LEU A 259 19.50 -3.51 3.69
N MET A 260 18.70 -3.75 4.72
CA MET A 260 17.35 -4.28 4.59
C MET A 260 16.38 -3.30 5.26
N LEU A 261 15.25 -3.01 4.58
CA LEU A 261 14.17 -2.21 5.14
C LEU A 261 12.85 -2.96 4.95
N GLY A 262 12.06 -3.08 6.01
CA GLY A 262 10.75 -3.74 5.93
C GLY A 262 9.75 -2.90 5.13
N LEU A 263 8.87 -3.55 4.36
CA LEU A 263 7.76 -2.82 3.74
C LEU A 263 6.83 -2.19 4.78
N GLY A 264 6.64 -2.83 5.94
CA GLY A 264 5.84 -2.31 7.04
C GLY A 264 6.34 -0.95 7.54
N ASP A 265 7.65 -0.78 7.62
CA ASP A 265 8.28 0.46 8.10
C ASP A 265 8.04 1.66 7.17
N MET A 266 7.70 1.40 5.89
CA MET A 266 7.29 2.42 4.92
C MET A 266 5.76 2.53 4.85
N ALA A 267 5.06 1.40 4.75
CA ALA A 267 3.61 1.35 4.57
C ALA A 267 2.85 2.00 5.73
N ILE A 268 3.30 1.75 6.97
CA ILE A 268 2.63 2.24 8.17
C ILE A 268 2.71 3.78 8.28
N PRO A 269 3.89 4.42 8.20
CA PRO A 269 3.98 5.88 8.03
C PRO A 269 3.30 6.40 6.76
N GLY A 270 3.36 5.65 5.65
CA GLY A 270 2.70 6.00 4.39
C GLY A 270 1.19 6.16 4.54
N MET A 271 0.52 5.31 5.33
CA MET A 271 -0.91 5.45 5.64
C MET A 271 -1.21 6.70 6.46
N LEU A 272 -0.36 7.05 7.44
CA LEU A 272 -0.51 8.32 8.19
C LEU A 272 -0.36 9.52 7.25
N LEU A 273 0.66 9.51 6.38
CA LEU A 273 0.88 10.57 5.39
C LEU A 273 -0.30 10.67 4.41
N ALA A 274 -0.86 9.54 3.96
CA ALA A 274 -2.03 9.53 3.10
C ALA A 274 -3.25 10.18 3.77
N LEU A 275 -3.52 9.85 5.05
CA LEU A 275 -4.61 10.45 5.82
C LEU A 275 -4.43 11.96 5.98
N VAL A 276 -3.23 12.38 6.37
CA VAL A 276 -2.90 13.80 6.57
C VAL A 276 -2.96 14.57 5.25
N LEU A 277 -2.47 14.00 4.15
CA LEU A 277 -2.55 14.61 2.83
C LEU A 277 -3.99 14.74 2.33
N CYS A 278 -4.83 13.74 2.60
CA CYS A 278 -6.27 13.81 2.32
C CYS A 278 -6.94 14.92 3.13
N PHE A 279 -6.58 15.08 4.40
CA PHE A 279 -7.07 16.17 5.25
C PHE A 279 -6.63 17.55 4.73
N ASP A 280 -5.33 17.73 4.43
CA ASP A 280 -4.77 18.97 3.87
C ASP A 280 -5.49 19.38 2.59
N HIS A 281 -5.73 18.42 1.69
CA HIS A 281 -6.42 18.67 0.43
C HIS A 281 -7.90 19.04 0.62
N ARG A 282 -8.61 18.38 1.53
CA ARG A 282 -10.02 18.68 1.84
C ARG A 282 -10.16 20.10 2.38
N LYS A 283 -9.33 20.45 3.37
CA LYS A 283 -9.35 21.78 3.99
C LYS A 283 -9.00 22.90 3.01
N ASN A 284 -8.05 22.64 2.10
CA ASN A 284 -7.72 23.59 1.05
C ASN A 284 -8.85 23.77 0.02
N ARG A 285 -9.72 22.77 -0.16
CA ARG A 285 -10.91 22.88 -1.01
C ARG A 285 -12.00 23.71 -0.34
N ASP A 286 -12.21 23.54 0.96
CA ASP A 286 -13.24 24.26 1.71
C ASP A 286 -12.93 25.76 1.88
N ILE A 287 -11.64 26.12 1.90
CA ILE A 287 -11.18 27.52 1.97
C ILE A 287 -11.21 28.21 0.58
N GLY A 288 -11.45 27.46 -0.51
CA GLY A 288 -11.46 27.94 -1.90
C GLY A 288 -12.61 28.87 -2.31
N SER A 289 -13.21 29.63 -1.39
CA SER A 289 -13.95 30.85 -1.73
C SER A 289 -12.95 31.93 -2.18
N PRO A 290 -13.15 32.60 -3.32
CA PRO A 290 -12.10 33.35 -4.01
C PRO A 290 -11.91 34.75 -3.41
N MET A 291 -11.36 34.86 -2.20
CA MET A 291 -10.80 36.12 -1.73
C MET A 291 -9.84 35.87 -0.58
N ASP A 292 -8.62 35.42 -0.90
CA ASP A 292 -7.38 35.97 -0.33
C ASP A 292 -6.16 35.18 -0.82
N THR A 293 -5.35 35.87 -1.62
CA THR A 293 -4.05 35.44 -2.13
C THR A 293 -3.03 35.45 -1.00
N SER A 294 -2.92 34.37 -0.22
CA SER A 294 -1.70 34.06 0.54
C SER A 294 -1.57 32.56 0.75
N SER A 295 -0.62 31.96 0.02
CA SER A 295 -0.30 30.53 -0.08
C SER A 295 0.29 29.91 1.21
N LYS A 296 -0.28 30.19 2.38
CA LYS A 296 -0.03 29.41 3.60
C LYS A 296 -0.89 28.15 3.61
N GLY A 297 -0.71 27.31 2.59
CA GLY A 297 -1.33 25.99 2.54
C GLY A 297 -0.95 25.19 3.79
N TYR A 298 -1.93 24.56 4.43
CA TYR A 298 -1.73 23.65 5.54
C TYR A 298 -0.89 22.47 5.03
N LYS A 299 0.38 22.44 5.45
CA LYS A 299 1.42 21.52 4.94
C LYS A 299 1.74 20.44 5.97
N TYR A 300 0.74 19.83 6.59
CA TYR A 300 0.97 18.79 7.61
C TYR A 300 1.75 17.61 7.02
N ILE A 301 1.55 17.30 5.74
CA ILE A 301 2.36 16.32 5.00
C ILE A 301 3.87 16.54 5.13
N TRP A 302 4.35 17.78 5.02
CA TRP A 302 5.79 18.05 5.04
C TRP A 302 6.39 17.82 6.43
N TYR A 303 5.64 18.11 7.50
CA TYR A 303 6.05 17.82 8.86
C TYR A 303 6.06 16.32 9.15
N ALA A 304 5.06 15.59 8.67
CA ALA A 304 5.00 14.13 8.79
C ALA A 304 6.14 13.46 8.01
N LEU A 305 6.43 13.93 6.78
CA LEU A 305 7.52 13.42 5.95
C LEU A 305 8.90 13.73 6.55
N PHE A 306 9.09 14.93 7.09
CA PHE A 306 10.32 15.29 7.81
C PHE A 306 10.48 14.43 9.07
N GLY A 307 9.42 14.25 9.85
CA GLY A 307 9.40 13.37 11.01
C GLY A 307 9.74 11.91 10.66
N TYR A 308 9.25 11.43 9.52
CA TYR A 308 9.61 10.11 8.98
C TYR A 308 11.10 10.00 8.64
N ALA A 309 11.65 11.00 7.95
CA ALA A 309 13.07 11.04 7.62
C ALA A 309 13.96 11.02 8.88
N VAL A 310 13.60 11.81 9.90
CA VAL A 310 14.31 11.85 11.20
C VAL A 310 14.20 10.49 11.91
N GLY A 311 13.03 9.86 11.91
CA GLY A 311 12.84 8.54 12.51
C GLY A 311 13.64 7.45 11.82
N LEU A 312 13.70 7.46 10.48
CA LEU A 312 14.44 6.49 9.69
C LEU A 312 15.96 6.64 9.91
N VAL A 313 16.46 7.87 9.91
CA VAL A 313 17.85 8.18 10.28
C VAL A 313 18.16 7.69 11.69
N SER A 314 17.26 7.93 12.65
CA SER A 314 17.43 7.50 14.04
C SER A 314 17.45 5.98 14.18
N ALA A 315 16.56 5.27 13.48
CA ALA A 315 16.51 3.81 13.47
C ALA A 315 17.79 3.20 12.88
N LEU A 316 18.27 3.73 11.75
CA LEU A 316 19.53 3.29 11.13
C LEU A 316 20.74 3.59 12.02
N ALA A 317 20.79 4.79 12.62
CA ALA A 317 21.85 5.17 13.56
C ALA A 317 21.87 4.22 14.78
N ALA A 318 20.69 3.92 15.35
CA ALA A 318 20.58 2.95 16.43
C ALA A 318 21.06 1.55 16.01
N GLY A 319 20.65 1.06 14.84
CA GLY A 319 21.12 -0.24 14.32
C GLY A 319 22.64 -0.32 14.18
N ILE A 320 23.29 0.76 13.70
CA ILE A 320 24.75 0.83 13.56
C ILE A 320 25.46 0.91 14.92
N LEU A 321 24.90 1.66 15.88
CA LEU A 321 25.51 1.87 17.19
C LEU A 321 25.41 0.64 18.10
N TYR A 322 24.25 -0.01 18.14
CA TYR A 322 23.95 -1.09 19.08
C TYR A 322 24.32 -2.48 18.56
N GLN A 323 24.58 -2.66 17.25
CA GLN A 323 24.98 -3.94 16.64
C GLN A 323 24.02 -5.11 16.96
N SER A 324 22.79 -4.79 17.38
CA SER A 324 21.71 -5.71 17.70
C SER A 324 20.49 -5.36 16.84
N ALA A 325 19.56 -6.30 16.70
CA ALA A 325 18.25 -5.96 16.14
C ALA A 325 17.57 -4.91 17.02
N GLN A 326 17.05 -3.87 16.39
CA GLN A 326 16.35 -2.76 17.04
C GLN A 326 14.95 -2.66 16.43
N PRO A 327 13.90 -2.43 17.24
CA PRO A 327 12.55 -2.21 16.72
C PRO A 327 12.53 -0.88 15.95
N ALA A 328 12.31 -0.93 14.64
CA ALA A 328 12.31 0.28 13.80
C ALA A 328 11.14 1.21 14.14
N LEU A 329 9.98 0.64 14.50
CA LEU A 329 8.79 1.41 14.85
C LEU A 329 8.95 2.20 16.14
N LEU A 330 9.88 1.82 17.02
CA LEU A 330 10.25 2.57 18.22
C LEU A 330 10.68 4.00 17.89
N TYR A 331 11.37 4.19 16.76
CA TYR A 331 11.86 5.50 16.31
C TYR A 331 10.88 6.17 15.36
N LEU A 332 10.29 5.40 14.43
CA LEU A 332 9.42 5.92 13.37
C LEU A 332 8.07 6.42 13.89
N VAL A 333 7.43 5.69 14.80
CA VAL A 333 6.09 6.06 15.30
C VAL A 333 6.09 7.41 16.02
N PRO A 334 6.93 7.65 17.06
CA PRO A 334 6.93 8.93 17.74
C PRO A 334 7.40 10.09 16.85
N SER A 335 8.35 9.84 15.94
CA SER A 335 8.88 10.89 15.06
C SER A 335 7.90 11.30 13.97
N THR A 336 6.99 10.42 13.53
CA THR A 336 5.99 10.71 12.49
C THR A 336 4.67 11.20 13.06
N LEU A 337 4.14 10.50 14.07
CA LEU A 337 2.86 10.81 14.69
C LEU A 337 2.94 12.04 15.61
N GLY A 338 4.05 12.18 16.34
CA GLY A 338 4.26 13.26 17.30
C GLY A 338 4.11 14.66 16.71
N PRO A 339 4.84 15.01 15.62
CA PRO A 339 4.70 16.31 14.96
C PRO A 339 3.29 16.59 14.45
N VAL A 340 2.58 15.58 13.93
CA VAL A 340 1.20 15.75 13.42
C VAL A 340 0.23 16.06 14.57
N ILE A 341 0.31 15.31 15.66
CA ILE A 341 -0.52 15.54 16.86
C ILE A 341 -0.19 16.90 17.48
N PHE A 342 1.10 17.23 17.62
CA PHE A 342 1.53 18.49 18.22
C PHE A 342 1.09 19.70 17.41
N LEU A 343 1.26 19.69 16.09
CA LEU A 343 0.81 20.80 15.23
C LEU A 343 -0.71 20.93 15.17
N SER A 344 -1.43 19.81 15.09
CA SER A 344 -2.90 19.84 15.07
C SER A 344 -3.48 20.33 16.40
N TRP A 345 -2.80 20.03 17.52
CA TRP A 345 -3.13 20.58 18.83
C TRP A 345 -2.89 22.09 18.90
N LEU A 346 -1.72 22.58 18.45
CA LEU A 346 -1.41 24.01 18.40
C LEU A 346 -2.40 24.80 17.54
N ARG A 347 -2.90 24.19 16.46
CA ARG A 347 -3.84 24.80 15.52
C ARG A 347 -5.31 24.63 15.93
N LYS A 348 -5.59 23.90 17.02
CA LYS A 348 -6.96 23.56 17.49
C LYS A 348 -7.78 22.75 16.47
N GLU A 349 -7.13 22.05 15.56
CA GLU A 349 -7.75 21.21 14.52
C GLU A 349 -7.74 19.72 14.90
N LEU A 350 -7.17 19.38 16.07
CA LEU A 350 -7.01 18.00 16.52
C LEU A 350 -8.33 17.25 16.62
N ASN A 351 -9.40 17.88 17.11
CA ASN A 351 -10.70 17.21 17.25
C ASN A 351 -11.30 16.82 15.90
N GLU A 352 -11.19 17.71 14.91
CA GLU A 352 -11.63 17.46 13.52
C GLU A 352 -10.87 16.28 12.90
N LEU A 353 -9.54 16.23 13.12
CA LEU A 353 -8.69 15.13 12.65
C LEU A 353 -8.95 13.81 13.40
N TRP A 354 -9.26 13.89 14.70
CA TRP A 354 -9.47 12.78 15.63
C TRP A 354 -10.77 12.02 15.40
N GLU A 355 -11.87 12.76 15.29
CA GLU A 355 -13.20 12.19 15.06
C GLU A 355 -13.42 11.84 13.59
N GLY A 356 -12.60 12.43 12.71
CA GLY A 356 -12.85 12.44 11.28
C GLY A 356 -14.14 13.19 10.95
N THR A 357 -14.41 13.35 9.66
CA THR A 357 -15.66 13.96 9.25
C THR A 357 -16.80 13.00 9.61
N GLY A 358 -17.61 13.36 10.61
CA GLY A 358 -18.91 12.72 10.82
C GLY A 358 -19.76 12.83 9.55
N PRO A 359 -20.80 11.99 9.38
CA PRO A 359 -21.69 12.10 8.24
C PRO A 359 -22.19 13.54 8.18
N SER A 360 -21.85 14.23 7.10
CA SER A 360 -22.34 15.58 6.85
C SER A 360 -23.86 15.52 6.88
N SER A 361 -24.47 16.47 7.59
CA SER A 361 -25.90 16.64 7.76
C SER A 361 -26.69 16.92 6.46
N ASN A 362 -26.11 16.63 5.29
CA ASN A 362 -26.79 16.62 3.99
C ASN A 362 -27.30 15.23 3.58
N ASP A 363 -26.94 14.16 4.31
CA ASP A 363 -27.41 12.81 4.00
C ASP A 363 -28.75 12.46 4.69
N LYS A 364 -29.32 13.38 5.47
CA LYS A 364 -30.64 13.22 6.10
C LYS A 364 -31.80 13.80 5.28
N THR A 365 -31.52 14.55 4.22
CA THR A 365 -32.56 15.14 3.37
C THR A 365 -32.98 14.20 2.23
N HIS A 366 -32.29 13.09 2.02
CA HIS A 366 -32.64 12.11 0.99
C HIS A 366 -33.22 10.79 1.54
N SER A 367 -33.36 10.67 2.87
CA SER A 367 -33.87 9.46 3.56
C SER A 367 -35.25 9.67 4.22
N MET A 368 -35.93 10.79 3.95
CA MET A 368 -37.24 11.12 4.53
C MET A 368 -38.34 11.42 3.49
N GLU A 369 -38.14 11.08 2.21
CA GLU A 369 -39.20 11.17 1.18
C GLU A 369 -39.69 9.81 0.65
N VAL A 370 -39.33 8.70 1.32
CA VAL A 370 -39.86 7.37 0.99
C VAL A 370 -40.41 6.74 2.25
N ASP A 371 -41.52 7.27 2.77
CA ASP A 371 -42.37 6.55 3.75
C ASP A 371 -43.72 7.25 4.03
N ASP A 372 -44.32 7.91 3.03
CA ASP A 372 -45.72 8.36 3.14
C ASP A 372 -46.36 8.45 1.74
N ASP A 373 -46.69 7.30 1.14
CA ASP A 373 -47.95 7.17 0.38
C ASP A 373 -48.31 5.69 0.21
N ASP A 374 -49.06 5.16 1.17
CA ASP A 374 -49.68 3.84 1.10
C ASP A 374 -51.19 4.05 1.22
N SER A 375 -51.92 4.04 0.10
CA SER A 375 -53.30 3.53 0.06
C SER A 375 -53.90 3.51 -1.36
N ASN A 376 -54.62 2.43 -1.65
CA ASN A 376 -55.62 2.23 -2.70
C ASN A 376 -55.10 1.85 -4.11
N ILE A 377 -55.08 0.54 -4.40
CA ILE A 377 -56.20 -0.14 -5.10
C ILE A 377 -55.85 -1.63 -5.31
N SER A 378 -56.71 -2.47 -4.74
CA SER A 378 -56.80 -3.91 -4.97
C SER A 378 -57.39 -4.23 -6.35
N ASN A 379 -57.06 -5.43 -6.85
CA ASN A 379 -57.77 -6.21 -7.87
C ASN A 379 -57.78 -5.64 -9.30
N ASP A 380 -57.03 -6.27 -10.21
CA ASP A 380 -57.66 -7.14 -11.21
C ASP A 380 -56.59 -7.93 -11.99
N ALA A 381 -56.65 -9.25 -11.81
CA ALA A 381 -56.17 -10.20 -12.79
C ALA A 381 -57.26 -10.38 -13.87
N TYR A 382 -56.83 -10.81 -15.06
CA TYR A 382 -57.59 -11.35 -16.20
C TYR A 382 -57.66 -10.49 -17.47
N PHE A 383 -57.59 -11.23 -18.58
CA PHE A 383 -58.01 -10.94 -19.96
C PHE A 383 -56.96 -10.50 -21.00
N VAL A 384 -56.40 -11.55 -21.63
CA VAL A 384 -56.50 -11.87 -23.08
C VAL A 384 -55.35 -11.50 -24.04
N THR A 385 -55.08 -12.56 -24.81
CA THR A 385 -54.21 -12.84 -25.96
C THR A 385 -54.55 -12.05 -27.23
N GLU A 386 -53.68 -12.22 -28.25
CA GLU A 386 -53.94 -11.99 -29.69
C GLU A 386 -54.01 -10.51 -30.13
N GLU A 387 -53.63 -10.09 -31.33
CA GLU A 387 -52.90 -10.61 -32.48
C GLU A 387 -52.72 -9.39 -33.42
N MET A 388 -51.71 -9.44 -34.29
CA MET A 388 -51.65 -8.86 -35.65
C MET A 388 -52.33 -7.55 -36.08
N SER A 389 -51.60 -6.88 -36.98
CA SER A 389 -52.07 -5.96 -38.04
C SER A 389 -52.24 -4.51 -37.58
N GLY A 390 -51.59 -3.50 -38.14
CA GLY A 390 -51.31 -3.29 -39.55
C GLY A 390 -52.11 -2.07 -40.02
N GLU A 391 -51.43 -1.17 -40.72
CA GLU A 391 -51.98 -0.08 -41.54
C GLU A 391 -52.36 1.28 -40.91
N LYS A 392 -51.56 2.26 -41.36
CA LYS A 392 -51.95 3.52 -42.01
C LYS A 392 -52.56 4.61 -41.13
N LEU A 393 -51.86 5.75 -40.94
CA LEU A 393 -51.67 6.79 -41.96
C LEU A 393 -53.01 7.41 -42.43
N ALA A 394 -53.49 8.42 -41.71
CA ALA A 394 -54.14 9.62 -42.24
C ALA A 394 -54.55 10.51 -41.04
N MET A 395 -54.00 11.71 -40.90
CA MET A 395 -54.69 12.95 -41.29
C MET A 395 -56.02 13.10 -40.50
N LYS A 396 -56.14 13.97 -39.51
CA LYS A 396 -56.42 15.41 -39.64
C LYS A 396 -56.88 15.83 -38.22
N ARG A 397 -56.47 16.99 -37.69
CA ARG A 397 -57.19 18.24 -37.96
C ARG A 397 -58.69 18.05 -37.66
N PHE A 398 -59.10 18.26 -36.43
CA PHE A 398 -60.25 19.07 -36.04
C PHE A 398 -60.36 18.98 -34.52
N LEU A 399 -60.30 20.17 -33.90
CA LEU A 399 -60.50 20.51 -32.50
C LEU A 399 -59.29 20.31 -31.59
#